data_AF-A0A7S0FR04-F1
#
_entry.id   AF-A0A7S0FR04-F1
#
_cell.length_a   1.000
_cell.length_b   1.000
_cell.length_c   1.000
_cell.angle_alpha   90.00
_cell.angle_beta   90.00
_cell.angle_gamma   90.00
#
_symmetry.space_group_name_H-M   'P 1'
#
loop_
_entity.id
_entity.type
_entity.pdbx_description
1 polymer ?
#
loop_
_entity_poly.entity_id
_entity_poly.type
_entity_poly.pdbx_seq_one_letter_code
_entity_poly.pdbx_strand_id
1 'polypeptide(L)'
;TTFAAEIALLSRNVEIHSDNQDDSRPSEVPAARQGGYVQVTHTPTVQQKFSGVELRYMGQDKNADRFPLHLHQCRDSRSLIEKNTVRDSYSRGIVVQGTDNTTISENVAYKTRGNTFVLVDGTETDNLFYKNLGALTLGTGDWWWHGNRVA
;
A
#
# COMPACT_ATOMS: atom_id res chain seq x y z
N THR A 1 -22.39 27.74 10.89
CA THR A 1 -21.56 27.01 9.91
C THR A 1 -21.41 25.59 10.39
N THR A 2 -21.83 24.61 9.59
CA THR A 2 -21.69 23.18 9.91
C THR A 2 -20.36 22.72 9.31
N PHE A 3 -19.42 22.29 10.13
CA PHE A 3 -18.19 21.65 9.66
C PHE A 3 -18.46 20.16 9.48
N ALA A 4 -18.08 19.61 8.34
CA ALA A 4 -18.00 18.17 8.13
C ALA A 4 -16.56 17.71 8.38
N ALA A 5 -16.40 16.60 9.10
CA ALA A 5 -15.11 15.96 9.32
C ALA A 5 -15.19 14.52 8.81
N GLU A 6 -14.18 14.11 8.06
CA GLU A 6 -13.96 12.70 7.75
C GLU A 6 -13.27 12.05 8.94
N ILE A 7 -13.89 11.00 9.48
CA ILE A 7 -13.37 10.27 10.63
C ILE A 7 -13.16 8.82 10.19
N ALA A 8 -11.99 8.29 10.50
CA ALA A 8 -11.64 6.91 10.20
C ALA A 8 -11.03 6.22 11.41
N LEU A 9 -11.39 4.96 11.61
CA LEU A 9 -10.77 4.08 12.59
C LEU A 9 -9.47 3.52 12.02
N LEU A 10 -8.35 3.79 12.68
CA LEU A 10 -7.04 3.28 12.25
C LEU A 10 -6.80 1.83 12.65
N SER A 11 -7.36 1.37 13.77
CA SER A 11 -7.13 0.00 14.23
C SER A 11 -8.02 -1.03 13.52
N ARG A 12 -7.51 -2.26 13.40
CA ARG A 12 -8.28 -3.47 13.06
C ARG A 12 -7.96 -4.61 14.03
N ASN A 13 -8.82 -5.62 14.08
CA ASN A 13 -8.65 -6.77 14.97
C ASN A 13 -7.55 -7.73 14.51
N VAL A 14 -7.20 -7.69 13.22
CA VAL A 14 -6.12 -8.49 12.63
C VAL A 14 -5.04 -7.52 12.18
N GLU A 15 -3.88 -7.58 12.82
CA GLU A 15 -2.70 -6.76 12.48
C GLU A 15 -1.61 -7.65 11.88
N ILE A 16 -1.09 -7.25 10.72
CA ILE A 16 0.15 -7.75 10.14
C ILE A 16 1.17 -6.63 10.29
N HIS A 17 2.19 -6.89 11.10
CA HIS A 17 3.24 -5.91 11.39
C HIS A 17 4.64 -6.46 11.18
N SER A 18 5.59 -5.55 10.96
CA SER A 18 7.01 -5.89 11.04
C SER A 18 7.55 -5.70 12.46
N ASP A 19 8.43 -6.60 12.91
CA ASP A 19 9.20 -6.44 14.15
C ASP A 19 10.22 -5.29 14.06
N ASN A 20 10.58 -4.88 12.85
CA ASN A 20 11.46 -3.74 12.62
C ASN A 20 10.70 -2.41 12.81
N GLN A 21 10.33 -2.09 14.05
CA GLN A 21 9.84 -0.76 14.42
C GLN A 21 10.99 0.25 14.60
N ASP A 22 12.20 -0.28 14.75
CA ASP A 22 13.40 0.50 15.00
C ASP A 22 14.09 0.85 13.68
N ASP A 23 14.01 2.14 13.32
CA ASP A 23 14.69 2.75 12.18
C ASP A 23 16.24 2.63 12.26
N SER A 24 16.79 2.21 13.41
CA SER A 24 18.23 2.04 13.63
C SER A 24 18.77 0.62 13.37
N ARG A 25 17.90 -0.38 13.15
CA ARG A 25 18.37 -1.73 12.77
C ARG A 25 19.09 -1.66 11.42
N PRO A 26 20.30 -2.23 11.31
CA PRO A 26 21.04 -2.23 10.05
C PRO A 26 20.24 -3.00 9.00
N SER A 27 19.79 -2.30 7.97
CA SER A 27 19.31 -2.91 6.74
C SER A 27 20.47 -3.09 5.77
N GLU A 28 20.37 -4.09 4.90
CA GLU A 28 21.34 -4.30 3.80
C GLU A 28 21.47 -3.06 2.90
N VAL A 29 20.47 -2.17 2.93
CA VAL A 29 20.45 -0.89 2.21
C VAL A 29 20.62 0.26 3.21
N PRO A 30 21.79 0.92 3.28
CA PRO A 30 22.06 1.96 4.27
C PRO A 30 20.96 3.04 4.34
N ALA A 31 20.48 3.32 5.57
CA ALA A 31 19.43 4.29 5.85
C ALA A 31 18.11 4.03 5.09
N ALA A 32 17.75 2.77 4.86
CA ALA A 32 16.45 2.37 4.33
C ALA A 32 15.67 1.56 5.36
N ARG A 33 14.38 1.88 5.54
CA ARG A 33 13.48 1.13 6.42
C ARG A 33 12.99 -0.12 5.71
N GLN A 34 13.09 -1.27 6.37
CA GLN A 34 12.78 -2.57 5.78
C GLN A 34 11.71 -3.28 6.62
N GLY A 35 10.45 -3.13 6.20
CA GLY A 35 9.31 -3.86 6.75
C GLY A 35 8.99 -5.13 5.95
N GLY A 36 7.99 -5.86 6.42
CA GLY A 36 7.36 -6.94 5.64
C GLY A 36 6.55 -6.38 4.48
N TYR A 37 6.17 -7.23 3.52
CA TYR A 37 5.33 -6.84 2.39
C TYR A 37 4.37 -7.97 2.02
N VAL A 38 3.22 -7.62 1.44
CA VAL A 38 2.25 -8.59 0.91
C VAL A 38 2.15 -8.37 -0.59
N GLN A 39 2.41 -9.42 -1.37
CA GLN A 39 2.32 -9.37 -2.82
C GLN A 39 1.54 -10.57 -3.34
N VAL A 40 0.44 -10.30 -4.04
CA VAL A 40 -0.28 -11.30 -4.83
C VAL A 40 0.23 -11.19 -6.26
N THR A 41 0.72 -12.30 -6.82
CA THR A 41 1.35 -12.31 -8.13
C THR A 41 0.70 -13.30 -9.08
N HIS A 42 0.40 -12.87 -10.30
CA HIS A 42 0.06 -13.76 -11.42
C HIS A 42 -1.12 -14.71 -11.14
N THR A 43 -2.22 -14.17 -10.61
CA THR A 43 -3.43 -14.93 -10.30
C THR A 43 -4.62 -14.52 -11.19
N PRO A 44 -4.53 -14.66 -12.53
CA PRO A 44 -5.63 -14.29 -13.42
C PRO A 44 -6.87 -15.11 -13.10
N THR A 45 -8.03 -14.45 -13.09
CA THR A 45 -9.36 -15.03 -12.82
C THR A 45 -9.58 -15.56 -11.39
N VAL A 46 -8.55 -15.56 -10.54
CA VAL A 46 -8.64 -16.00 -9.13
C VAL A 46 -8.86 -14.79 -8.23
N GLN A 47 -10.08 -14.70 -7.71
CA GLN A 47 -10.46 -13.63 -6.79
C GLN A 47 -9.69 -13.72 -5.47
N GLN A 48 -9.01 -12.63 -5.12
CA GLN A 48 -8.46 -12.44 -3.79
C GLN A 48 -9.41 -11.59 -2.95
N LYS A 49 -9.54 -11.92 -1.67
CA LYS A 49 -10.24 -11.07 -0.70
C LYS A 49 -9.31 -10.73 0.45
N PHE A 50 -9.01 -9.44 0.59
CA PHE A 50 -8.21 -8.90 1.69
C PHE A 50 -9.07 -7.86 2.41
N SER A 51 -9.60 -8.22 3.59
CA SER A 51 -10.64 -7.43 4.24
C SER A 51 -10.45 -7.28 5.74
N GLY A 52 -10.55 -6.04 6.23
CA GLY A 52 -10.56 -5.75 7.66
C GLY A 52 -9.22 -5.98 8.35
N VAL A 53 -8.10 -5.89 7.62
CA VAL A 53 -6.75 -6.12 8.13
C VAL A 53 -6.00 -4.80 8.29
N GLU A 54 -5.20 -4.68 9.33
CA GLU A 54 -4.26 -3.60 9.55
C GLU A 54 -2.85 -4.02 9.13
N LEU A 55 -2.21 -3.21 8.28
CA LEU A 55 -0.84 -3.35 7.81
C LEU A 55 -0.01 -2.23 8.42
N ARG A 56 0.91 -2.57 9.33
CA ARG A 56 1.68 -1.58 10.10
C ARG A 56 3.19 -1.80 10.02
N TYR A 57 3.96 -0.73 9.81
CA TYR A 57 5.42 -0.84 9.61
C TYR A 57 5.78 -1.79 8.45
N MET A 58 4.92 -1.81 7.44
CA MET A 58 5.06 -2.64 6.24
C MET A 58 5.61 -1.81 5.07
N GLY A 59 6.02 -2.50 4.02
CA GLY A 59 6.71 -1.91 2.87
C GLY A 59 8.21 -1.75 3.11
N GLN A 60 8.93 -1.48 2.03
CA GLN A 60 10.38 -1.28 2.08
C GLN A 60 10.77 -0.02 1.33
N ASP A 61 11.57 0.82 1.99
CA ASP A 61 12.15 1.99 1.37
C ASP A 61 13.30 1.60 0.44
N LYS A 62 13.46 2.32 -0.67
CA LYS A 62 14.52 2.09 -1.68
C LYS A 62 14.59 0.66 -2.23
N ASN A 63 13.51 -0.11 -2.10
CA ASN A 63 13.40 -1.45 -2.66
C ASN A 63 12.18 -1.50 -3.60
N ALA A 64 12.40 -1.94 -4.84
CA ALA A 64 11.37 -1.94 -5.86
C ALA A 64 10.29 -2.98 -5.54
N ASP A 65 9.03 -2.61 -5.77
CA ASP A 65 7.86 -3.50 -5.71
C ASP A 65 7.61 -4.17 -4.34
N ARG A 66 8.08 -3.54 -3.25
CA ARG A 66 7.92 -4.03 -1.86
C ARG A 66 6.99 -3.10 -1.09
N PHE A 67 5.69 -3.36 -1.17
CA PHE A 67 4.64 -2.52 -0.59
C PHE A 67 3.82 -3.26 0.48
N PRO A 68 3.14 -2.55 1.40
CA PRO A 68 2.24 -3.16 2.38
C PRO A 68 1.24 -4.12 1.76
N LEU A 69 0.65 -3.74 0.62
CA LEU A 69 -0.24 -4.59 -0.15
C LEU A 69 -0.10 -4.29 -1.64
N HIS A 70 0.29 -5.30 -2.42
CA HIS A 70 0.57 -5.19 -3.84
C HIS A 70 -0.14 -6.29 -4.63
N LEU A 71 -1.03 -5.89 -5.54
CA LEU A 71 -1.55 -6.78 -6.58
C LEU A 71 -0.69 -6.58 -7.84
N HIS A 72 0.06 -7.61 -8.22
CA HIS A 72 1.06 -7.53 -9.26
C HIS A 72 0.77 -8.53 -10.38
N GLN A 73 0.47 -8.00 -11.57
CA GLN A 73 0.23 -8.78 -12.79
C GLN A 73 -0.89 -9.82 -12.63
N CYS A 74 -1.96 -9.49 -11.87
CA CYS A 74 -3.08 -10.39 -11.65
C CYS A 74 -4.13 -10.36 -12.78
N ARG A 75 -4.02 -9.46 -13.76
CA ARG A 75 -4.98 -9.32 -14.89
C ARG A 75 -6.42 -9.23 -14.36
N ASP A 76 -7.41 -9.82 -15.04
CA ASP A 76 -8.82 -9.88 -14.58
C ASP A 76 -8.93 -10.60 -13.23
N SER A 77 -8.75 -9.86 -12.14
CA SER A 77 -8.61 -10.44 -10.80
C SER A 77 -9.95 -10.54 -10.09
N ARG A 78 -10.87 -9.60 -10.34
CA ARG A 78 -12.14 -9.45 -9.62
C ARG A 78 -11.96 -9.37 -8.10
N SER A 79 -10.76 -8.97 -7.66
CA SER A 79 -10.36 -9.00 -6.25
C SER A 79 -11.02 -7.89 -5.45
N LEU A 80 -11.21 -8.16 -4.16
CA LEU A 80 -11.82 -7.24 -3.19
C LEU A 80 -10.79 -6.90 -2.12
N ILE A 81 -10.32 -5.66 -2.14
CA ILE A 81 -9.40 -5.10 -1.16
C ILE A 81 -10.15 -4.04 -0.39
N GLU A 82 -10.74 -4.42 0.75
CA GLU A 82 -11.74 -3.58 1.41
C GLU A 82 -11.52 -3.40 2.91
N LYS A 83 -11.83 -2.21 3.44
CA LYS A 83 -11.87 -1.95 4.90
C LYS A 83 -10.55 -2.20 5.62
N ASN A 84 -9.43 -2.17 4.91
CA ASN A 84 -8.10 -2.35 5.50
C ASN A 84 -7.57 -1.01 6.03
N THR A 85 -6.61 -1.07 6.94
CA THR A 85 -5.78 0.09 7.29
C THR A 85 -4.34 -0.18 6.87
N VAL A 86 -3.71 0.76 6.17
CA VAL A 86 -2.26 0.82 6.01
C VAL A 86 -1.76 1.99 6.83
N ARG A 87 -0.94 1.77 7.86
CA ARG A 87 -0.40 2.88 8.65
C ARG A 87 1.05 2.73 9.06
N ASP A 88 1.71 3.88 9.23
CA ASP A 88 3.15 3.93 9.50
C ASP A 88 3.95 3.12 8.45
N SER A 89 3.57 3.25 7.16
CA SER A 89 4.19 2.50 6.06
C SER A 89 5.56 3.08 5.70
N TYR A 90 6.50 2.19 5.39
CA TYR A 90 7.84 2.54 4.93
C TYR A 90 7.91 2.80 3.43
N SER A 91 6.84 2.51 2.70
CA SER A 91 6.69 2.77 1.27
C SER A 91 5.27 3.27 0.95
N ARG A 92 4.88 3.16 -0.33
CA ARG A 92 3.50 3.38 -0.83
C ARG A 92 2.48 2.58 -0.01
N GLY A 93 1.20 2.88 -0.16
CA GLY A 93 0.12 2.13 0.51
C GLY A 93 -0.32 0.88 -0.27
N ILE A 94 -1.53 0.91 -0.83
CA ILE A 94 -2.06 -0.19 -1.65
C ILE A 94 -1.70 0.09 -3.11
N VAL A 95 -1.03 -0.88 -3.73
CA VAL A 95 -0.53 -0.77 -5.11
C VAL A 95 -1.20 -1.82 -5.98
N VAL A 96 -1.71 -1.38 -7.12
CA VAL A 96 -2.30 -2.19 -8.18
C VAL A 96 -1.43 -2.00 -9.41
N GLN A 97 -0.79 -3.06 -9.87
CA GLN A 97 0.10 -3.07 -11.03
C GLN A 97 -0.31 -4.18 -11.99
N GLY A 98 -0.53 -3.87 -13.27
CA GLY A 98 -0.90 -4.84 -14.31
C GLY A 98 -2.10 -5.73 -13.93
N THR A 99 -3.03 -5.17 -13.15
CA THR A 99 -4.14 -5.89 -12.54
C THR A 99 -5.44 -5.13 -12.80
N ASP A 100 -6.46 -5.84 -13.23
CA ASP A 100 -7.73 -5.33 -13.73
C ASP A 100 -8.90 -5.77 -12.86
N ASN A 101 -10.05 -5.12 -13.04
CA ASN A 101 -11.34 -5.48 -12.42
C ASN A 101 -11.30 -5.58 -10.90
N THR A 102 -10.43 -4.84 -10.22
CA THR A 102 -10.30 -4.89 -8.76
C THR A 102 -11.12 -3.80 -8.08
N THR A 103 -11.78 -4.14 -6.97
CA THR A 103 -12.38 -3.13 -6.08
C THR A 103 -11.47 -2.86 -4.90
N ILE A 104 -10.98 -1.62 -4.81
CA ILE A 104 -10.24 -1.08 -3.67
C ILE A 104 -11.19 -0.13 -2.94
N SER A 105 -11.75 -0.55 -1.80
CA SER A 105 -12.81 0.23 -1.14
C SER A 105 -12.69 0.38 0.37
N GLU A 106 -13.12 1.53 0.89
CA GLU A 106 -13.22 1.77 2.35
C GLU A 106 -11.90 1.56 3.12
N ASN A 107 -10.76 1.65 2.43
CA ASN A 107 -9.46 1.50 3.05
C ASN A 107 -8.98 2.83 3.62
N VAL A 108 -8.19 2.78 4.68
CA VAL A 108 -7.58 3.95 5.30
C VAL A 108 -6.07 3.83 5.17
N ALA A 109 -5.42 4.83 4.60
CA ALA A 109 -3.98 4.94 4.53
C ALA A 109 -3.52 6.15 5.36
N TYR A 110 -2.80 5.92 6.45
CA TYR A 110 -2.34 6.98 7.36
C TYR A 110 -0.83 6.95 7.54
N LYS A 111 -0.13 8.08 7.36
CA LYS A 111 1.32 8.14 7.57
C LYS A 111 2.07 7.13 6.69
N THR A 112 1.77 7.15 5.39
CA THR A 112 2.43 6.33 4.36
C THR A 112 3.48 7.15 3.62
N ARG A 113 4.56 6.53 3.12
CA ARG A 113 5.58 7.22 2.32
C ARG A 113 5.31 7.09 0.83
N GLY A 114 5.21 8.21 0.13
CA GLY A 114 4.76 8.23 -1.26
C GLY A 114 3.28 7.90 -1.41
N ASN A 115 2.85 7.68 -2.64
CA ASN A 115 1.43 7.58 -2.97
C ASN A 115 0.70 6.48 -2.17
N THR A 116 -0.50 6.81 -1.67
CA THR A 116 -1.31 5.97 -0.77
C THR A 116 -2.06 4.86 -1.50
N PHE A 117 -2.72 5.18 -2.62
CA PHE A 117 -3.44 4.24 -3.48
C PHE A 117 -2.96 4.47 -4.91
N VAL A 118 -2.48 3.42 -5.58
CA VAL A 118 -1.69 3.59 -6.82
C VAL A 118 -2.07 2.58 -7.88
N LEU A 119 -2.20 3.09 -9.12
CA LEU A 119 -2.06 2.34 -10.37
C LEU A 119 -0.69 2.66 -10.96
N VAL A 120 0.02 1.65 -11.48
CA VAL A 120 1.44 1.79 -11.82
C VAL A 120 1.69 1.85 -13.32
N ASP A 121 1.13 0.91 -14.09
CA ASP A 121 1.53 0.71 -15.49
C ASP A 121 0.73 1.61 -16.45
N GLY A 122 -0.45 2.07 -16.04
CA GLY A 122 -1.38 2.84 -16.88
C GLY A 122 -2.15 1.97 -17.88
N THR A 123 -1.88 0.67 -17.90
CA THR A 123 -2.61 -0.33 -18.70
C THR A 123 -3.73 -1.00 -17.93
N GLU A 124 -3.83 -0.76 -16.62
CA GLU A 124 -4.83 -1.39 -15.77
C GLU A 124 -6.24 -0.83 -16.05
N THR A 125 -7.23 -1.71 -16.23
CA THR A 125 -8.61 -1.33 -16.57
C THR A 125 -9.63 -1.78 -15.52
N ASP A 126 -10.76 -1.07 -15.49
CA ASP A 126 -11.94 -1.42 -14.68
C ASP A 126 -11.69 -1.59 -13.17
N ASN A 127 -10.63 -0.96 -12.65
CA ASN A 127 -10.39 -0.89 -11.21
C ASN A 127 -11.23 0.21 -10.56
N LEU A 128 -11.97 -0.15 -9.52
CA LEU A 128 -12.80 0.76 -8.75
C LEU A 128 -12.10 1.17 -7.45
N PHE A 129 -11.76 2.45 -7.31
CA PHE A 129 -11.31 3.04 -6.05
C PHE A 129 -12.45 3.83 -5.41
N TYR A 130 -13.00 3.32 -4.31
CA TYR A 130 -14.22 3.87 -3.72
C TYR A 130 -14.12 4.08 -2.21
N LYS A 131 -14.39 5.30 -1.72
CA LYS A 131 -14.38 5.65 -0.28
C LYS A 131 -13.07 5.30 0.45
N ASN A 132 -11.94 5.35 -0.24
CA ASN A 132 -10.64 5.21 0.42
C ASN A 132 -10.20 6.56 0.99
N LEU A 133 -9.68 6.56 2.21
CA LEU A 133 -9.18 7.76 2.88
C LEU A 133 -7.65 7.71 2.97
N GLY A 134 -6.97 8.69 2.39
CA GLY A 134 -5.54 8.92 2.59
C GLY A 134 -5.28 10.14 3.47
N ALA A 135 -4.45 10.00 4.50
CA ALA A 135 -4.11 11.10 5.40
C ALA A 135 -2.63 11.05 5.82
N LEU A 136 -1.98 12.22 5.93
CA LEU A 136 -0.56 12.34 6.26
C LEU A 136 0.34 11.55 5.31
N THR A 137 0.32 11.88 4.02
CA THR A 137 1.26 11.29 3.06
C THR A 137 2.63 11.94 3.22
N LEU A 138 3.65 11.14 3.52
CA LEU A 138 5.03 11.55 3.67
C LEU A 138 5.76 11.50 2.32
N GLY A 139 6.76 12.37 2.12
CA GLY A 139 7.60 12.33 0.92
C GLY A 139 8.46 11.06 0.84
N THR A 140 8.84 10.68 -0.39
CA THR A 140 9.74 9.55 -0.68
C THR A 140 11.23 9.92 -0.64
N GLY A 141 11.55 11.19 -0.38
CA GLY A 141 12.91 11.72 -0.55
C GLY A 141 13.38 11.64 -2.01
N ASP A 142 14.69 11.56 -2.22
CA ASP A 142 15.31 11.58 -3.55
C ASP A 142 15.11 10.28 -4.34
N TRP A 143 14.32 9.32 -3.84
CA TRP A 143 14.13 8.01 -4.48
C TRP A 143 12.79 7.94 -5.22
N TRP A 144 12.87 7.64 -6.52
CA TRP A 144 11.71 7.33 -7.36
C TRP A 144 11.76 5.87 -7.86
N TRP A 145 10.60 5.36 -8.27
CA TRP A 145 10.44 3.94 -8.63
C TRP A 145 11.27 3.57 -9.89
N HIS A 146 11.89 2.39 -9.89
CA HIS A 146 12.99 1.89 -10.75
C HIS A 146 14.45 2.11 -10.29
N GLY A 147 14.69 2.54 -9.04
CA GLY A 147 16.07 2.52 -8.51
C GLY A 147 16.90 3.76 -8.83
N ASN A 148 16.27 4.80 -9.37
CA ASN A 148 16.95 6.03 -9.75
C ASN A 148 16.72 7.12 -8.69
N ARG A 149 17.74 7.97 -8.50
CA ARG A 149 17.59 9.20 -7.73
C ARG A 149 16.99 10.30 -8.59
N VAL A 150 16.15 11.17 -8.02
CA VAL A 150 15.82 12.45 -8.64
C VAL A 150 16.97 13.40 -8.26
N ALA A 151 17.63 13.98 -9.26
CA ALA A 151 18.66 15.00 -9.06
C ALA A 151 18.02 16.37 -8.75
#